data_AF-A0A944SFF3-F1
#
_entry.id   AF-A0A944SFF3-F1
#
_cell.length_a   1.000
_cell.length_b   1.000
_cell.length_c   1.000
_cell.angle_alpha   90.00
_cell.angle_beta   90.00
_cell.angle_gamma   90.00
#
_symmetry.space_group_name_H-M   'P 1'
#
loop_
_entity.id
_entity.type
_entity.pdbx_description
1 polymer ?
#
loop_
_entity_poly.entity_id
_entity_poly.type
_entity_poly.pdbx_seq_one_letter_code
_entity_poly.pdbx_strand_id
1 'polypeptide(L)' 'MTTYSYSLTVNDSQFLALEASLMVMIEHCDLKISEGAGAPFWAHKKSCGEILEKLRSAETTLTSTNNFS' A
#
# COMPACT_ATOMS: atom_id res chain seq x y z
N MET A 1 -18.74 16.31 -4.08
CA MET A 1 -18.02 15.40 -3.19
C MET A 1 -16.77 16.13 -2.71
N THR A 2 -16.70 16.47 -1.42
CA THR A 2 -15.49 17.06 -0.84
C THR A 2 -14.40 16.00 -0.77
N THR A 3 -13.22 16.32 -1.28
CA THR A 3 -12.07 15.40 -1.30
C THR A 3 -11.03 15.94 -0.33
N TYR A 4 -10.57 15.08 0.58
CA TYR A 4 -9.49 15.38 1.51
C TYR A 4 -8.22 14.66 1.05
N SER A 5 -7.08 15.35 1.15
CA SER A 5 -5.76 14.80 0.83
C SER A 5 -4.90 14.78 2.09
N TYR A 6 -4.12 13.73 2.26
CA TYR A 6 -3.26 13.51 3.42
C TYR A 6 -1.86 13.11 2.95
N SER A 7 -0.82 13.56 3.65
CA SER A 7 0.57 13.16 3.44
C SER A 7 1.09 12.41 4.66
N LEU A 8 1.77 11.29 4.44
CA LEU A 8 2.39 10.48 5.48
C LEU A 8 3.84 10.19 5.09
N THR A 9 4.77 10.43 6.01
CA THR A 9 6.17 10.02 5.85
C THR A 9 6.35 8.68 6.56
N VAL A 10 6.88 7.69 5.84
CA VAL A 10 7.18 6.35 6.38
C VAL A 10 8.69 6.09 6.29
N ASN A 11 9.22 5.33 7.24
CA ASN A 11 10.59 4.79 7.16
C ASN A 11 10.62 3.42 6.45
N ASP A 12 11.81 2.89 6.20
CA ASP A 12 12.00 1.63 5.46
C ASP A 12 11.21 0.45 6.06
N SER A 13 11.22 0.31 7.39
CA SER A 13 10.48 -0.78 8.06
C SER A 13 8.97 -0.62 7.89
N GLN A 14 8.46 0.60 7.96
CA GLN A 14 7.05 0.92 7.74
C GLN A 14 6.65 0.74 6.28
N PHE A 15 7.54 1.08 5.34
CA PHE A 15 7.36 0.83 3.91
C PHE A 15 7.18 -0.66 3.64
N LEU A 16 8.11 -1.49 4.13
CA LEU A 16 8.06 -2.94 3.96
C LEU A 16 6.82 -3.55 4.60
N ALA A 17 6.47 -3.10 5.81
CA ALA A 17 5.27 -3.57 6.50
C ALA A 17 3.99 -3.20 5.75
N LEU A 18 3.93 -1.99 5.19
CA LEU A 18 2.79 -1.51 4.42
C LEU A 18 2.66 -2.27 3.09
N GLU A 19 3.76 -2.48 2.38
CA GLU A 19 3.78 -3.28 1.15
C GLU A 19 3.27 -4.71 1.41
N ALA A 20 3.81 -5.39 2.42
CA ALA A 20 3.38 -6.74 2.77
C ALA A 20 1.89 -6.79 3.13
N SER A 21 1.42 -5.82 3.92
CA SER A 21 0.01 -5.74 4.34
C SER A 21 -0.93 -5.51 3.15
N LEU A 22 -0.54 -4.65 2.21
CA LEU A 22 -1.30 -4.40 0.98
C LEU A 22 -1.39 -5.66 0.11
N MET A 23 -0.29 -6.40 -0.04
CA MET A 23 -0.28 -7.67 -0.78
C MET A 23 -1.22 -8.70 -0.16
N VAL A 24 -1.17 -8.87 1.17
CA VAL A 24 -2.07 -9.79 1.91
C VAL A 24 -3.54 -9.39 1.73
N MET A 25 -3.85 -8.09 1.75
CA MET A 25 -5.23 -7.62 1.56
C MET A 25 -5.72 -7.87 0.13
N ILE A 26 -4.87 -7.70 -0.87
CA ILE A 26 -5.19 -8.02 -2.28
C ILE A 26 -5.49 -9.52 -2.42
N GLU A 27 -4.64 -10.38 -1.87
CA GLU A 27 -4.83 -11.84 -1.88
C GLU A 27 -6.14 -12.24 -1.19
N HIS A 28 -6.42 -11.64 -0.03
CA HIS A 28 -7.68 -11.86 0.68
C HIS A 28 -8.89 -11.45 -0.16
N CYS A 29 -8.83 -10.29 -0.83
CA CYS A 29 -9.89 -9.85 -1.72
C CYS A 29 -10.06 -10.80 -2.91
N ASP A 30 -8.97 -11.30 -3.49
CA ASP A 30 -9.02 -12.26 -4.60
C ASP A 30 -9.67 -13.57 -4.20
N LEU A 31 -9.33 -14.09 -3.03
CA LEU A 31 -9.98 -15.28 -2.47
C LEU A 31 -11.48 -15.04 -2.29
N LYS A 32 -11.88 -13.92 -1.70
CA LYS A 32 -13.29 -13.57 -1.49
C LYS A 32 -14.04 -13.40 -2.81
N ILE A 33 -13.44 -12.75 -3.79
CA ILE A 33 -14.02 -12.60 -5.14
C ILE A 33 -14.21 -13.98 -5.78
N SER A 34 -13.24 -14.89 -5.65
CA SER A 34 -13.34 -16.25 -6.18
C SER A 34 -14.45 -17.08 -5.51
N GLU A 35 -14.74 -16.81 -4.24
CA GLU A 35 -15.86 -17.37 -3.47
C GLU A 35 -17.23 -16.74 -3.84
N GLY A 36 -17.27 -15.79 -4.78
CA GLY A 36 -18.48 -15.11 -5.23
C GLY A 36 -18.80 -13.82 -4.48
N ALA A 37 -17.86 -13.25 -3.72
CA ALA A 37 -18.07 -11.99 -3.03
C ALA A 37 -18.19 -10.80 -4.00
N GLY A 38 -19.04 -9.85 -3.64
CA GLY A 38 -19.47 -8.76 -4.52
C GLY A 38 -18.61 -7.49 -4.48
N ALA A 39 -19.24 -6.39 -4.86
CA ALA A 39 -18.63 -5.09 -5.13
C ALA A 39 -17.61 -4.55 -4.09
N PRO A 40 -17.78 -4.75 -2.76
CA PRO A 40 -16.82 -4.23 -1.77
C PRO A 40 -15.40 -4.78 -1.95
N PHE A 41 -15.25 -6.08 -2.20
CA PHE A 41 -13.92 -6.70 -2.36
C PHE A 41 -13.24 -6.27 -3.66
N TRP A 42 -14.00 -6.03 -4.72
CA TRP A 42 -13.49 -5.44 -5.96
C TRP A 42 -12.96 -4.01 -5.73
N ALA A 43 -13.71 -3.19 -4.99
CA ALA A 43 -13.31 -1.83 -4.66
C ALA A 43 -12.05 -1.81 -3.77
N HIS A 44 -11.99 -2.68 -2.77
CA HIS A 44 -10.83 -2.82 -1.90
C HIS A 44 -9.61 -3.33 -2.66
N LYS A 45 -9.74 -4.39 -3.47
CA LYS A 45 -8.66 -4.88 -4.32
C LYS A 45 -8.08 -3.77 -5.20
N LYS A 46 -8.95 -3.02 -5.89
CA LYS A 46 -8.53 -1.91 -6.75
C LYS A 46 -7.81 -0.83 -5.95
N SER A 47 -8.39 -0.40 -4.83
CA SER A 47 -7.79 0.64 -3.98
C SER A 47 -6.44 0.20 -3.41
N CYS A 48 -6.30 -1.03 -2.93
CA CYS A 48 -5.03 -1.57 -2.45
C CYS A 48 -3.98 -1.66 -3.56
N GLY A 49 -4.38 -2.04 -4.78
CA GLY A 49 -3.51 -2.03 -5.95
C GLY A 49 -2.97 -0.64 -6.27
N GLU A 50 -3.85 0.37 -6.31
CA GLU A 50 -3.46 1.76 -6.55
C GLU A 50 -2.52 2.31 -5.46
N ILE A 51 -2.73 1.93 -4.20
CA ILE A 51 -1.84 2.31 -3.09
C ILE A 51 -0.48 1.62 -3.24
N LEU A 52 -0.45 0.34 -3.59
CA LEU A 52 0.78 -0.43 -3.77
C LEU A 52 1.64 0.11 -4.92
N GLU A 53 1.01 0.45 -6.05
CA GLU A 53 1.70 1.09 -7.17
C GLU A 53 2.29 2.45 -6.76
N LYS A 54 1.51 3.28 -6.08
CA LYS A 54 1.99 4.57 -5.55
C LYS A 54 3.16 4.38 -4.59
N LEU A 55 3.07 3.42 -3.68
CA LEU A 55 4.11 3.11 -2.70
C LEU A 55 5.41 2.70 -3.42
N ARG A 56 5.34 1.79 -4.39
CA ARG A 56 6.52 1.33 -5.16
C ARG A 56 7.12 2.41 -6.07
N SER A 57 6.31 3.34 -6.54
CA SER A 57 6.77 4.50 -7.32
C SER A 57 7.30 5.65 -6.48
N ALA A 58 7.17 5.59 -5.15
CA ALA A 58 7.59 6.67 -4.27
C ALA A 58 9.11 6.80 -4.28
N GLU A 59 9.61 8.01 -4.50
CA GLU A 59 11.05 8.29 -4.47
C GLU A 59 11.61 8.03 -3.07
N THR A 60 12.52 7.07 -2.96
CA THR A 60 13.25 6.81 -1.72
C THR A 60 14.31 7.88 -1.53
N THR A 61 14.11 8.78 -0.58
CA THR A 61 15.13 9.77 -0.20
C THR A 61 15.99 9.20 0.92
N LEU A 62 17.32 9.18 0.75
CA LEU A 62 18.26 8.78 1.80
C LEU A 62 18.26 9.84 2.91
N THR A 63 17.58 9.55 4.02
CA THR A 63 17.42 10.51 5.12
C THR A 63 18.49 10.38 6.21
N SER A 64 19.15 9.22 6.32
CA SER A 64 20.20 8.96 7.30
C SER A 64 21.26 8.02 6.74
N THR A 65 22.52 8.43 6.84
CA THR A 65 23.68 7.58 6.57
C THR A 65 24.64 7.66 7.74
N ASN A 66 25.13 6.52 8.22
CA ASN A 66 26.17 6.48 9.24
C ASN A 66 27.54 6.64 8.57
N ASN A 67 28.05 7.87 8.50
CA ASN A 67 29.41 8.12 8.05
C ASN A 67 30.37 7.96 9.23
N PHE A 68 30.72 6.72 9.57
CA PHE A 68 31.82 6.44 10.49
C PHE A 68 33.14 6.65 9.74
N SER A 69 33.59 7.90 9.68
CA SER A 69 34.96 8.27 9.26
C SER A 69 35.94 8.12 10.41
#